data_AF-A0A832ZDL9-F1
#
_entry.id   AF-A0A832ZDL9-F1
#
_cell.length_a   1.000
_cell.length_b   1.000
_cell.length_c   1.000
_cell.angle_alpha   90.00
_cell.angle_beta   90.00
_cell.angle_gamma   90.00
#
_symmetry.space_group_name_H-M   'P 1'
#
loop_
_entity.id
_entity.type
_entity.pdbx_description
1 polymer ?
#
loop_
_entity_poly.entity_id
_entity_poly.type
_entity_poly.pdbx_seq_one_letter_code
_entity_poly.pdbx_strand_id
1 'polypeptide(L)'
;MASAFRLIRGEVSLEAAARLAALAAKVIAGHQQVRLGNLVIEHPRPSKNHKIASLVVLYETIQLESRQAQILAIAAYDGEDHITVTCRGETGLTTAREFAQKLLEVIDRLLAENFRVYVHGTEQHNLLRRLLATSYIGISLLRQAEAEGKLIDIGSKLAEKVGSIPLLANLAPKIHDYAEWVQRAKRARDLDELETALKVLARTLAETLYRITLALEKGKIIVSSKK
;
A
#
# COMPACT_ATOMS: atom_id res chain seq x y z
N MET A 1 -28.65 -14.37 6.64
CA MET A 1 -27.84 -15.41 5.98
C MET A 1 -28.77 -16.46 5.40
N ALA A 2 -29.05 -16.42 4.10
CA ALA A 2 -29.82 -17.45 3.41
C ALA A 2 -29.41 -17.52 1.92
N SER A 3 -29.09 -18.75 1.51
CA SER A 3 -28.95 -19.30 0.15
C SER A 3 -27.99 -18.64 -0.86
N ALA A 4 -26.72 -19.05 -0.83
CA ALA A 4 -25.82 -18.95 -2.00
C ALA A 4 -25.75 -20.27 -2.83
N PHE A 5 -26.50 -21.30 -2.45
CA PHE A 5 -26.56 -22.56 -3.19
C PHE A 5 -28.01 -22.91 -3.54
N ARG A 6 -28.50 -22.38 -4.67
CA ARG A 6 -29.57 -23.04 -5.43
C ARG A 6 -28.89 -23.88 -6.50
N LEU A 7 -28.79 -25.18 -6.23
CA LEU A 7 -28.42 -26.20 -7.22
C LEU A 7 -29.51 -26.19 -8.31
N ILE A 8 -29.19 -25.61 -9.47
CA ILE A 8 -30.02 -25.71 -10.67
C ILE A 8 -29.84 -27.14 -11.19
N ARG A 9 -30.86 -27.98 -10.96
CA ARG A 9 -31.06 -29.23 -11.70
C ARG A 9 -31.48 -28.86 -13.13
N GLY A 10 -30.51 -28.79 -14.01
CA GLY A 10 -30.68 -28.78 -15.46
C GLY A 10 -29.44 -29.42 -16.07
N GLU A 11 -29.58 -30.08 -17.22
CA GLU A 11 -28.44 -30.60 -17.98
C GLU A 11 -27.55 -29.42 -18.39
N VAL A 12 -26.55 -29.12 -17.56
CA VAL A 12 -25.56 -28.08 -17.84
C VAL A 12 -24.58 -28.68 -18.84
N SER A 13 -24.44 -28.08 -20.01
CA SER A 13 -23.41 -28.48 -20.97
C SER A 13 -22.02 -28.46 -20.30
N LEU A 14 -21.10 -29.34 -20.72
CA LEU A 14 -19.76 -29.44 -20.15
C LEU A 14 -19.02 -28.09 -20.11
N GLU A 15 -19.21 -27.25 -21.13
CA GLU A 15 -18.67 -25.88 -21.17
C GLU A 15 -19.29 -24.96 -20.10
N ALA A 16 -20.61 -25.02 -19.91
CA ALA A 16 -21.29 -24.24 -18.88
C ALA A 16 -20.92 -24.72 -17.46
N ALA A 17 -20.68 -26.03 -17.28
CA ALA A 17 -20.21 -26.60 -16.04
C ALA A 17 -18.78 -26.15 -15.70
N ALA A 18 -17.88 -26.16 -16.69
CA ALA A 18 -16.51 -25.64 -16.52
C ALA A 18 -16.51 -24.14 -16.19
N ARG A 19 -17.37 -23.35 -16.84
CA ARG A 19 -17.54 -21.92 -16.54
C ARG A 19 -18.08 -21.68 -15.13
N LEU A 20 -19.06 -22.45 -14.69
CA LEU A 20 -19.61 -22.36 -13.34
C LEU A 20 -18.62 -22.82 -12.27
N ALA A 21 -17.83 -23.87 -12.54
CA ALA A 21 -16.74 -24.31 -11.68
C ALA A 21 -15.65 -23.25 -11.56
N ALA A 22 -15.28 -22.57 -12.66
CA ALA A 22 -14.34 -21.46 -12.63
C ALA A 22 -14.89 -20.25 -11.85
N LEU A 23 -16.18 -19.94 -11.96
CA LEU A 23 -16.85 -18.90 -11.18
C LEU A 23 -16.91 -19.26 -9.68
N ALA A 24 -17.28 -20.49 -9.36
CA ALA A 24 -17.27 -20.99 -7.99
C ALA A 24 -15.85 -20.99 -7.41
N ALA A 25 -14.84 -21.39 -8.18
CA ALA A 25 -13.44 -21.31 -7.79
C ALA A 25 -12.98 -19.86 -7.58
N LYS A 26 -13.43 -18.90 -8.42
CA LYS A 26 -13.18 -17.46 -8.22
C LYS A 26 -13.81 -16.95 -6.93
N VAL A 27 -15.03 -17.36 -6.63
CA VAL A 27 -15.74 -16.99 -5.39
C VAL A 27 -15.09 -17.62 -4.16
N ILE A 28 -14.75 -18.91 -4.21
CA ILE A 28 -14.07 -19.66 -3.15
C ILE A 28 -12.66 -19.09 -2.89
N ALA A 29 -11.93 -18.72 -3.94
CA ALA A 29 -10.63 -18.06 -3.85
C ALA A 29 -10.71 -16.56 -3.46
N GLY A 30 -11.93 -16.02 -3.27
CA GLY A 30 -12.17 -14.62 -2.92
C GLY A 30 -11.59 -13.63 -3.92
N HIS A 31 -11.62 -13.96 -5.21
CA HIS A 31 -11.10 -13.12 -6.28
C HIS A 31 -11.85 -11.78 -6.33
N GLN A 32 -11.10 -10.68 -6.23
CA GLN A 32 -11.62 -9.31 -6.33
C GLN A 32 -11.06 -8.64 -7.59
N GLN A 33 -11.86 -7.76 -8.18
CA GLN A 33 -11.51 -7.00 -9.37
C GLN A 33 -11.56 -5.51 -9.04
N VAL A 34 -10.51 -4.78 -9.38
CA VAL A 34 -10.46 -3.33 -9.35
C VAL A 34 -10.31 -2.84 -10.78
N ARG A 35 -11.18 -1.92 -11.23
CA ARG A 35 -11.10 -1.30 -12.56
C ARG A 35 -10.58 0.13 -12.45
N LEU A 36 -9.67 0.50 -13.34
CA LEU A 36 -8.90 1.75 -13.33
C LEU A 36 -8.76 2.33 -14.74
N GLY A 37 -9.73 3.13 -15.18
CA GLY A 37 -9.78 3.54 -16.58
C GLY A 37 -9.79 2.32 -17.50
N ASN A 38 -8.70 2.10 -18.25
CA ASN A 38 -8.52 0.95 -19.13
C ASN A 38 -7.87 -0.29 -18.46
N LEU A 39 -7.47 -0.19 -17.19
CA LEU A 39 -6.80 -1.27 -16.48
C LEU A 39 -7.79 -2.08 -15.65
N VAL A 40 -7.64 -3.39 -15.74
CA VAL A 40 -8.35 -4.34 -14.90
C VAL A 40 -7.32 -5.06 -14.04
N ILE A 41 -7.40 -4.85 -12.73
CA ILE A 41 -6.57 -5.52 -11.74
C ILE A 41 -7.42 -6.63 -11.12
N GLU A 42 -7.16 -7.87 -11.50
CA GLU A 42 -7.72 -9.02 -10.80
C GLU A 42 -6.72 -9.48 -9.73
N HIS A 43 -7.14 -9.67 -8.49
CA HIS A 43 -6.26 -10.22 -7.45
C HIS A 43 -6.95 -11.32 -6.66
N PRO A 44 -6.21 -12.33 -6.17
CA PRO A 44 -6.75 -13.24 -5.17
C PRO A 44 -7.07 -12.50 -3.88
N ARG A 45 -7.79 -13.17 -2.97
CA ARG A 45 -8.04 -12.63 -1.64
C ARG A 45 -6.70 -12.27 -0.95
N PRO A 46 -6.58 -11.08 -0.37
CA PRO A 46 -5.43 -10.73 0.48
C PRO A 46 -5.17 -11.78 1.57
N SER A 47 -3.90 -12.13 1.78
CA SER A 47 -3.48 -13.07 2.84
C SER A 47 -1.99 -12.96 3.16
N LYS A 48 -1.64 -13.16 4.44
CA LYS A 48 -0.23 -13.18 4.91
C LYS A 48 0.60 -14.31 4.29
N ASN A 49 -0.06 -15.37 3.85
CA ASN A 49 0.59 -16.54 3.23
C ASN A 49 1.34 -16.20 1.94
N HIS A 50 1.03 -15.07 1.30
CA HIS A 50 1.77 -14.61 0.13
C HIS A 50 3.17 -14.09 0.46
N LYS A 51 3.49 -13.85 1.73
CA LYS A 51 4.76 -13.26 2.18
C LYS A 51 5.10 -11.98 1.43
N ILE A 52 4.06 -11.18 1.20
CA ILE A 52 4.10 -9.83 0.64
C ILE A 52 3.59 -8.88 1.72
N ALA A 53 4.26 -7.75 1.90
CA ALA A 53 3.75 -6.63 2.67
C ALA A 53 3.90 -5.36 1.84
N SER A 54 2.96 -4.42 1.97
CA SER A 54 3.10 -3.07 1.43
C SER A 54 3.47 -2.11 2.55
N LEU A 55 4.37 -1.17 2.28
CA LEU A 55 4.77 -0.12 3.20
C LEU A 55 4.54 1.25 2.55
N VAL A 56 3.87 2.14 3.27
CA VAL A 56 3.66 3.54 2.88
C VAL A 56 4.08 4.42 4.04
N VAL A 57 4.87 5.44 3.71
CA VAL A 57 5.28 6.48 4.66
C VAL A 57 4.84 7.82 4.14
N LEU A 58 4.11 8.57 4.96
CA LEU A 58 3.74 9.95 4.69
C LEU A 58 4.41 10.84 5.72
N TYR A 59 4.91 11.97 5.26
CA TYR A 59 5.64 12.93 6.07
C TYR A 59 5.20 14.33 5.67
N GLU A 60 4.75 15.12 6.65
CA GLU A 60 4.34 16.50 6.44
C GLU A 60 4.97 17.42 7.47
N THR A 61 5.36 18.62 7.01
CA THR A 61 5.80 19.72 7.87
C THR A 61 4.74 20.82 7.85
N ILE A 62 4.43 21.36 9.02
CA ILE A 62 3.47 22.45 9.18
C ILE A 62 4.08 23.59 9.98
N GLN A 63 3.89 24.81 9.47
CA GLN A 63 4.32 26.02 10.15
C GLN A 63 3.23 26.48 11.11
N LEU A 64 3.56 26.50 12.39
CA LEU A 64 2.78 27.16 13.44
C LEU A 64 3.37 28.56 13.70
N GLU A 65 2.66 29.37 14.48
CA GLU A 65 3.02 30.79 14.70
C GLU A 65 4.46 31.00 15.18
N SER A 66 4.97 30.11 16.05
CA SER A 66 6.29 30.22 16.66
C SER A 66 7.22 29.03 16.41
N ARG A 67 6.74 27.97 15.74
CA ARG A 67 7.50 26.72 15.55
C ARG A 67 7.08 25.95 14.31
N GLN A 68 7.93 25.05 13.85
CA GLN A 68 7.57 24.05 12.85
C GLN A 68 7.32 22.70 13.53
N ALA A 69 6.17 22.11 13.22
CA ALA A 69 5.85 20.75 13.62
C ALA A 69 5.97 19.83 12.41
N GLN A 70 6.33 18.58 12.68
CA GLN A 70 6.46 17.51 11.72
C GLN A 70 5.54 16.37 12.14
N ILE A 71 4.87 15.76 11.17
CA ILE A 71 4.02 14.60 11.39
C ILE A 71 4.46 13.50 10.43
N LEU A 72 4.69 12.32 10.99
CA LEU A 72 4.99 11.10 10.28
C LEU A 72 3.83 10.12 10.44
N ALA A 73 3.36 9.54 9.34
CA ALA A 73 2.45 8.40 9.36
C ALA A 73 3.08 7.24 8.60
N ILE A 74 3.27 6.11 9.28
CA ILE A 74 3.78 4.86 8.71
C ILE A 74 2.62 3.88 8.69
N ALA A 75 2.33 3.29 7.54
CA ALA A 75 1.38 2.22 7.42
C ALA A 75 1.99 1.03 6.69
N ALA A 76 1.83 -0.16 7.26
CA ALA A 76 2.10 -1.42 6.59
C ALA A 76 0.87 -2.31 6.58
N TYR A 77 0.74 -3.11 5.53
CA TYR A 77 -0.35 -4.07 5.37
C TYR A 77 0.20 -5.37 4.78
N ASP A 78 -0.08 -6.49 5.43
CA ASP A 78 0.43 -7.82 5.07
C ASP A 78 -0.64 -8.70 4.36
N GLY A 79 -1.82 -8.13 4.11
CA GLY A 79 -2.95 -8.82 3.50
C GLY A 79 -4.05 -9.19 4.49
N GLU A 80 -3.79 -9.14 5.80
CA GLU A 80 -4.80 -9.42 6.82
C GLU A 80 -4.83 -8.32 7.88
N ASP A 81 -3.65 -7.92 8.38
CA ASP A 81 -3.52 -6.95 9.45
C ASP A 81 -2.82 -5.67 9.00
N HIS A 82 -3.16 -4.58 9.69
CA HIS A 82 -2.51 -3.30 9.52
C HIS A 82 -1.57 -3.02 10.68
N ILE A 83 -0.38 -2.54 10.36
CA ILE A 83 0.47 -1.82 11.30
C ILE A 83 0.34 -0.34 10.93
N THR A 84 -0.06 0.50 11.87
CA THR A 84 -0.14 1.95 11.63
C THR A 84 0.42 2.70 12.82
N VAL A 85 1.44 3.50 12.56
CA VAL A 85 2.15 4.30 13.56
C VAL A 85 2.10 5.75 13.12
N THR A 86 1.69 6.64 14.01
CA THR A 86 1.80 8.09 13.82
C THR A 86 2.74 8.66 14.86
N CYS A 87 3.55 9.63 14.45
CA CYS A 87 4.46 10.33 15.33
C CYS A 87 4.41 11.81 15.00
N ARG A 88 4.46 12.65 16.03
CA ARG A 88 4.49 14.10 15.90
C ARG A 88 5.63 14.67 16.74
N GLY A 89 6.28 15.71 16.24
CA GLY A 89 7.31 16.40 17.00
C GLY A 89 7.68 17.73 16.35
N GLU A 90 8.51 18.50 17.03
CA GLU A 90 9.05 19.74 16.48
C GLU A 90 10.20 19.44 15.52
N THR A 91 10.47 20.34 14.57
CA THR A 91 11.64 20.21 13.70
C THR A 91 12.92 20.15 14.52
N GLY A 92 13.65 19.03 14.43
CA GLY A 92 14.92 18.85 15.14
C GLY A 92 15.46 17.42 15.06
N LEU A 93 16.70 17.24 15.52
CA LEU A 93 17.39 15.94 15.48
C LEU A 93 16.72 14.88 16.36
N THR A 94 16.16 15.27 17.51
CA THR A 94 15.45 14.35 18.42
C THR A 94 14.25 13.71 17.73
N THR A 95 13.38 14.54 17.15
CA THR A 95 12.20 14.09 16.38
C THR A 95 12.63 13.24 15.18
N ALA A 96 13.67 13.67 14.45
CA ALA A 96 14.17 12.91 13.30
C ALA A 96 14.68 11.51 13.69
N ARG A 97 15.33 11.38 14.87
CA ARG A 97 15.75 10.09 15.41
C ARG A 97 14.57 9.23 15.84
N GLU A 98 13.57 9.80 16.50
CA GLU A 98 12.35 9.08 16.89
C GLU A 98 11.61 8.55 15.64
N PHE A 99 11.48 9.37 14.61
CA PHE A 99 10.88 8.99 13.34
C PHE A 99 11.64 7.84 12.66
N ALA A 100 12.97 7.93 12.63
CA ALA A 100 13.82 6.87 12.10
C ALA A 100 13.64 5.56 12.88
N GLN A 101 13.61 5.63 14.21
CA GLN A 101 13.43 4.47 15.07
C GLN A 101 12.07 3.80 14.82
N LYS A 102 10.98 4.58 14.76
CA LYS A 102 9.63 4.06 14.53
C LYS A 102 9.49 3.42 13.15
N LEU A 103 10.12 4.00 12.14
CA LEU A 103 10.18 3.40 10.81
C LEU A 103 10.97 2.09 10.82
N LEU A 104 12.12 2.08 11.49
CA LEU A 104 12.96 0.88 11.60
C LEU A 104 12.24 -0.26 12.32
N GLU A 105 11.52 0.03 13.42
CA GLU A 105 10.70 -0.96 14.15
C GLU A 105 9.68 -1.64 13.23
N VAL A 106 9.04 -0.90 12.32
CA VAL A 106 8.08 -1.45 11.36
C VAL A 106 8.77 -2.31 10.29
N ILE A 107 9.87 -1.81 9.70
CA ILE A 107 10.59 -2.54 8.65
C ILE A 107 11.20 -3.83 9.22
N ASP A 108 11.89 -3.75 10.35
CA ASP A 108 12.55 -4.88 10.99
C ASP A 108 11.55 -5.99 11.32
N ARG A 109 10.38 -5.63 11.87
CA ARG A 109 9.29 -6.58 12.10
C ARG A 109 8.86 -7.33 10.83
N LEU A 110 8.63 -6.61 9.73
CA LEU A 110 8.22 -7.24 8.47
C LEU A 110 9.30 -8.16 7.90
N LEU A 111 10.56 -7.73 7.96
CA LEU A 111 11.69 -8.52 7.46
C LEU A 111 11.95 -9.76 8.32
N ALA A 112 11.83 -9.64 9.66
CA ALA A 112 11.95 -10.77 10.58
C ALA A 112 10.88 -11.85 10.34
N GLU A 113 9.67 -11.45 9.93
CA GLU A 113 8.60 -12.37 9.54
C GLU A 113 8.74 -12.90 8.09
N ASN A 114 9.86 -12.58 7.43
CA ASN A 114 10.25 -12.98 6.08
C ASN A 114 9.28 -12.47 4.99
N PHE A 115 8.76 -11.26 5.14
CA PHE A 115 7.97 -10.60 4.09
C PHE A 115 8.87 -9.93 3.04
N ARG A 116 8.45 -9.98 1.78
CA ARG A 116 8.89 -9.03 0.75
C ARG A 116 8.08 -7.75 0.89
N VAL A 117 8.75 -6.66 1.21
CA VAL A 117 8.18 -5.34 1.46
C VAL A 117 8.17 -4.53 0.17
N TYR A 118 6.99 -4.08 -0.23
CA TYR A 118 6.77 -3.28 -1.44
C TYR A 118 6.49 -1.84 -1.09
N VAL A 119 7.19 -0.94 -1.77
CA VAL A 119 7.02 0.52 -1.68
C VAL A 119 6.69 1.05 -3.07
N HIS A 120 6.03 2.22 -3.15
CA HIS A 120 5.61 2.77 -4.43
C HIS A 120 6.43 3.99 -4.85
N GLY A 121 7.28 3.79 -5.86
CA GLY A 121 7.98 4.84 -6.58
C GLY A 121 9.26 5.29 -5.91
N THR A 122 10.06 6.01 -6.69
CA THR A 122 11.33 6.59 -6.26
C THR A 122 11.16 7.61 -5.14
N GLU A 123 10.01 8.31 -5.07
CA GLU A 123 9.72 9.26 -3.99
C GLU A 123 9.60 8.60 -2.61
N GLN A 124 8.83 7.51 -2.50
CA GLN A 124 8.73 6.74 -1.25
C GLN A 124 10.09 6.17 -0.87
N HIS A 125 10.84 5.65 -1.84
CA HIS A 125 12.18 5.13 -1.62
C HIS A 125 13.14 6.21 -1.08
N ASN A 126 13.16 7.39 -1.71
CA ASN A 126 13.97 8.52 -1.27
C ASN A 126 13.56 9.03 0.12
N LEU A 127 12.25 9.02 0.42
CA LEU A 127 11.73 9.38 1.73
C LEU A 127 12.22 8.42 2.82
N LEU A 128 12.16 7.11 2.57
CA LEU A 128 12.68 6.10 3.50
C LEU A 128 14.17 6.31 3.80
N ARG A 129 14.98 6.50 2.75
CA ARG A 129 16.40 6.79 2.89
C ARG A 129 16.66 8.07 3.68
N ARG A 130 15.89 9.13 3.42
CA ARG A 130 16.01 10.41 4.14
C ARG A 130 15.68 10.26 5.63
N LEU A 131 14.57 9.58 5.95
CA LEU A 131 14.16 9.39 7.35
C LEU A 131 15.15 8.51 8.11
N LEU A 132 15.67 7.46 7.47
CA LEU A 132 16.65 6.56 8.09
C LEU A 132 18.09 7.07 8.05
N ALA A 133 18.39 8.18 7.36
CA ALA A 133 19.75 8.72 7.27
C ALA A 133 20.35 9.10 8.63
N THR A 134 19.51 9.38 9.62
CA THR A 134 19.92 9.64 11.01
C THR A 134 20.32 8.36 11.77
N SER A 135 20.10 7.18 11.17
CA SER A 135 20.43 5.86 11.71
C SER A 135 21.31 5.08 10.72
N TYR A 136 22.61 4.95 11.02
CA TYR A 136 23.53 4.13 10.21
C TYR A 136 23.03 2.68 10.03
N ILE A 137 22.48 2.10 11.10
CA ILE A 137 21.87 0.76 11.08
C ILE A 137 20.68 0.73 10.12
N GLY A 138 19.82 1.75 10.15
CA GLY A 138 18.65 1.85 9.28
C GLY A 138 19.01 1.89 7.80
N ILE A 139 20.04 2.66 7.42
CA ILE A 139 20.51 2.71 6.03
C ILE A 139 21.14 1.38 5.60
N SER A 140 21.95 0.77 6.46
CA SER A 140 22.58 -0.52 6.15
C SER A 140 21.52 -1.63 5.96
N LEU A 141 20.50 -1.66 6.82
CA LEU A 141 19.38 -2.60 6.72
C LEU A 141 18.57 -2.39 5.44
N LEU A 142 18.27 -1.13 5.06
CA LEU A 142 17.60 -0.84 3.79
C LEU A 142 18.41 -1.37 2.60
N ARG A 143 19.70 -1.05 2.54
CA ARG A 143 20.59 -1.48 1.45
C ARG A 143 20.68 -3.00 1.36
N GLN A 144 20.76 -3.67 2.51
CA GLN A 144 20.77 -5.14 2.56
C GLN A 144 19.43 -5.71 2.06
N ALA A 145 18.30 -5.17 2.52
CA ALA A 145 16.98 -5.61 2.08
C ALA A 145 16.76 -5.38 0.57
N GLU A 146 17.28 -4.28 0.01
CA GLU A 146 17.29 -4.03 -1.44
C GLU A 146 18.15 -5.06 -2.18
N ALA A 147 19.38 -5.31 -1.72
CA ALA A 147 20.30 -6.27 -2.33
C ALA A 147 19.77 -7.71 -2.29
N GLU A 148 19.07 -8.09 -1.23
CA GLU A 148 18.40 -9.38 -1.07
C GLU A 148 17.05 -9.48 -1.82
N GLY A 149 16.61 -8.39 -2.47
CA GLY A 149 15.30 -8.33 -3.14
C GLY A 149 14.10 -8.44 -2.19
N LYS A 150 14.29 -8.11 -0.91
CA LYS A 150 13.24 -8.05 0.12
C LYS A 150 12.55 -6.70 0.17
N LEU A 151 13.21 -5.61 -0.20
CA LEU A 151 12.60 -4.29 -0.39
C LEU A 151 12.48 -4.00 -1.89
N ILE A 152 11.26 -3.83 -2.38
CA ILE A 152 10.97 -3.75 -3.81
C ILE A 152 10.19 -2.49 -4.12
N ASP A 153 10.69 -1.68 -5.07
CA ASP A 153 9.91 -0.61 -5.67
C ASP A 153 8.94 -1.18 -6.72
N ILE A 154 7.65 -1.14 -6.42
CA ILE A 154 6.63 -1.60 -7.35
C ILE A 154 6.45 -0.65 -8.53
N GLY A 155 6.72 0.65 -8.35
CA GLY A 155 6.52 1.66 -9.39
C GLY A 155 7.38 1.35 -10.61
N SER A 156 8.65 1.04 -10.36
CA SER A 156 9.59 0.56 -11.39
C SER A 156 9.10 -0.72 -12.08
N LYS A 157 8.68 -1.75 -11.31
CA LYS A 157 8.17 -3.01 -11.88
C LYS A 157 6.86 -2.85 -12.67
N LEU A 158 5.99 -1.94 -12.26
CA LEU A 158 4.74 -1.62 -12.97
C LEU A 158 5.02 -0.86 -14.26
N ALA A 159 5.95 0.10 -14.24
CA ALA A 159 6.33 0.86 -15.42
C ALA A 159 6.84 -0.05 -16.55
N GLU A 160 7.62 -1.07 -16.22
CA GLU A 160 8.08 -2.10 -17.18
C GLU A 160 6.93 -2.86 -17.85
N LYS A 161 5.85 -3.15 -17.11
CA LYS A 161 4.73 -3.97 -17.62
C LYS A 161 3.59 -3.18 -18.24
N VAL A 162 3.35 -1.97 -17.76
CA VAL A 162 2.10 -1.23 -18.00
C VAL A 162 2.36 0.20 -18.52
N GLY A 163 3.62 0.64 -18.56
CA GLY A 163 4.00 2.03 -18.85
C GLY A 163 3.80 2.97 -17.66
N SER A 164 4.05 4.27 -17.87
CA SER A 164 4.04 5.33 -16.85
C SER A 164 2.63 5.78 -16.43
N ILE A 165 1.75 4.85 -16.06
CA ILE A 165 0.42 5.21 -15.56
C ILE A 165 0.54 5.64 -14.09
N PRO A 166 0.03 6.81 -13.70
CA PRO A 166 -0.01 7.23 -12.29
C PRO A 166 -1.09 6.43 -11.56
N LEU A 167 -0.76 5.18 -11.21
CA LEU A 167 -1.72 4.17 -10.77
C LEU A 167 -2.35 4.56 -9.43
N LEU A 168 -1.57 4.92 -8.40
CA LEU A 168 -2.10 5.13 -7.04
C LEU A 168 -3.08 6.31 -6.92
N ALA A 169 -2.84 7.42 -7.63
CA ALA A 169 -3.73 8.58 -7.59
C ALA A 169 -5.07 8.32 -8.30
N ASN A 170 -5.06 7.43 -9.29
CA ASN A 170 -6.26 7.05 -10.04
C ASN A 170 -7.00 5.85 -9.43
N LEU A 171 -6.48 5.27 -8.35
CA LEU A 171 -6.88 3.95 -7.86
C LEU A 171 -8.08 3.93 -6.93
N ALA A 172 -8.36 5.04 -6.25
CA ALA A 172 -9.55 5.16 -5.44
C ALA A 172 -9.96 6.62 -5.30
N PRO A 173 -11.23 6.97 -5.59
CA PRO A 173 -11.80 8.27 -5.25
C PRO A 173 -11.55 8.63 -3.78
N LYS A 174 -11.61 7.63 -2.89
CA LYS A 174 -11.29 7.79 -1.46
C LYS A 174 -9.88 8.29 -1.19
N ILE A 175 -8.87 7.89 -1.99
CA ILE A 175 -7.50 8.38 -1.82
C ILE A 175 -7.44 9.88 -2.13
N HIS A 176 -8.16 10.33 -3.17
CA HIS A 176 -8.26 11.75 -3.49
C HIS A 176 -8.95 12.52 -2.37
N ASP A 177 -10.10 12.05 -1.88
CA ASP A 177 -10.83 12.67 -0.77
C ASP A 177 -9.95 12.80 0.49
N TYR A 178 -9.18 11.77 0.82
CA TYR A 178 -8.25 11.79 1.95
C TYR A 178 -7.04 12.68 1.72
N ALA A 179 -6.53 12.77 0.49
CA ALA A 179 -5.46 13.70 0.14
C ALA A 179 -5.95 15.15 0.26
N GLU A 180 -7.16 15.45 -0.21
CA GLU A 180 -7.80 16.76 -0.01
C GLU A 180 -8.03 17.06 1.47
N TRP A 181 -8.42 16.06 2.27
CA TRP A 181 -8.54 16.20 3.72
C TRP A 181 -7.21 16.60 4.37
N VAL A 182 -6.11 15.92 4.02
CA VAL A 182 -4.76 16.31 4.47
C VAL A 182 -4.43 17.76 4.10
N GLN A 183 -4.73 18.18 2.87
CA GLN A 183 -4.49 19.56 2.44
C GLN A 183 -5.35 20.57 3.19
N ARG A 184 -6.62 20.25 3.49
CA ARG A 184 -7.50 21.11 4.29
C ARG A 184 -6.99 21.26 5.72
N ALA A 185 -6.67 20.16 6.40
CA ALA A 185 -6.11 20.18 7.75
C ALA A 185 -4.80 20.99 7.82
N LYS A 186 -3.93 20.81 6.82
CA LYS A 186 -2.67 21.58 6.71
C LYS A 186 -2.91 23.08 6.55
N ARG A 187 -3.88 23.49 5.72
CA ARG A 187 -4.26 24.91 5.55
C ARG A 187 -4.89 25.49 6.81
N ALA A 188 -5.70 24.71 7.52
CA ALA A 188 -6.31 25.08 8.79
C ALA A 188 -5.29 25.16 9.95
N ARG A 189 -4.07 24.65 9.75
CA ARG A 189 -3.04 24.50 10.80
C ARG A 189 -3.49 23.63 11.98
N ASP A 190 -4.40 22.70 11.73
CA ASP A 190 -4.89 21.75 12.73
C ASP A 190 -4.00 20.50 12.74
N LEU A 191 -3.22 20.34 13.82
CA LEU A 191 -2.29 19.23 13.98
C LEU A 191 -3.00 17.88 14.17
N ASP A 192 -4.06 17.86 14.98
CA ASP A 192 -4.74 16.62 15.35
C ASP A 192 -5.56 16.11 14.16
N GLU A 193 -6.18 17.03 13.41
CA GLU A 193 -6.84 16.70 12.15
C GLU A 193 -5.84 16.21 11.10
N LEU A 194 -4.68 16.88 10.97
CA LEU A 194 -3.64 16.48 10.00
C LEU A 194 -3.08 15.09 10.32
N GLU A 195 -2.80 14.80 11.59
CA GLU A 195 -2.34 13.47 12.02
C GLU A 195 -3.37 12.39 11.68
N THR A 196 -4.64 12.66 11.96
CA THR A 196 -5.74 11.73 11.66
C THR A 196 -5.89 11.50 10.16
N ALA A 197 -5.87 12.57 9.37
CA ALA A 197 -5.97 12.50 7.92
C ALA A 197 -4.81 11.70 7.30
N LEU A 198 -3.57 11.96 7.75
CA LEU A 198 -2.38 11.23 7.31
C LEU A 198 -2.44 9.75 7.68
N LYS A 199 -2.92 9.42 8.88
CA LYS A 199 -3.10 8.03 9.33
C LYS A 199 -4.05 7.26 8.41
N VAL A 200 -5.20 7.85 8.10
CA VAL A 200 -6.23 7.25 7.24
C VAL A 200 -5.73 7.12 5.80
N LEU A 201 -5.06 8.15 5.29
CA LEU A 201 -4.49 8.14 3.94
C LEU A 201 -3.40 7.07 3.80
N ALA A 202 -2.44 7.02 4.73
CA ALA A 202 -1.34 6.05 4.71
C ALA A 202 -1.88 4.61 4.73
N ARG A 203 -2.86 4.33 5.60
CA ARG A 203 -3.51 3.02 5.69
C ARG A 203 -4.18 2.62 4.38
N THR A 204 -4.97 3.52 3.80
CA THR A 204 -5.69 3.28 2.55
C THR A 204 -4.74 3.06 1.38
N LEU A 205 -3.64 3.83 1.33
CA LEU A 205 -2.59 3.67 0.33
C LEU A 205 -1.87 2.33 0.48
N ALA A 206 -1.54 1.89 1.70
CA ALA A 206 -0.90 0.60 1.94
C ALA A 206 -1.80 -0.55 1.45
N GLU A 207 -3.08 -0.55 1.82
CA GLU A 207 -4.02 -1.59 1.38
C GLU A 207 -4.16 -1.63 -0.16
N THR A 208 -4.25 -0.45 -0.78
CA THR A 208 -4.33 -0.31 -2.23
C THR A 208 -3.05 -0.82 -2.90
N LEU A 209 -1.88 -0.41 -2.39
CA LEU A 209 -0.57 -0.84 -2.86
C LEU A 209 -0.44 -2.36 -2.80
N TYR A 210 -0.80 -2.99 -1.68
CA TYR A 210 -0.77 -4.44 -1.52
C TYR A 210 -1.59 -5.15 -2.60
N ARG A 211 -2.81 -4.67 -2.89
CA ARG A 211 -3.69 -5.30 -3.89
C ARG A 211 -3.08 -5.24 -5.30
N ILE A 212 -2.45 -4.12 -5.66
CA ILE A 212 -1.72 -3.99 -6.93
C ILE A 212 -0.53 -4.94 -6.95
N THR A 213 0.25 -4.98 -5.87
CA THR A 213 1.39 -5.90 -5.72
C THR A 213 0.97 -7.34 -5.92
N LEU A 214 -0.09 -7.74 -5.25
CA LEU A 214 -0.59 -9.10 -5.33
C LEU A 214 -1.08 -9.44 -6.74
N ALA A 215 -1.74 -8.51 -7.43
CA ALA A 215 -2.12 -8.69 -8.83
C ALA A 215 -0.90 -8.81 -9.75
N LEU A 216 0.11 -7.97 -9.55
CA LEU A 216 1.34 -7.94 -10.34
C LEU A 216 2.12 -9.25 -10.23
N GLU A 217 2.33 -9.72 -8.99
CA GLU A 217 3.04 -10.96 -8.66
C GLU A 217 2.30 -12.21 -9.17
N LYS A 218 0.97 -12.12 -9.33
CA LYS A 218 0.15 -13.20 -9.88
C LYS A 218 -0.09 -13.08 -11.39
N GLY A 219 0.47 -12.07 -12.05
CA GLY A 219 0.33 -11.87 -13.50
C GLY A 219 -1.09 -11.49 -13.94
N LYS A 220 -1.87 -10.83 -13.07
CA LYS A 220 -3.30 -10.58 -13.25
C LYS A 220 -3.65 -9.11 -13.53
N ILE A 221 -2.68 -8.34 -14.04
CA ILE A 221 -2.92 -6.98 -14.53
C ILE A 221 -3.21 -7.09 -16.02
N ILE A 222 -4.45 -6.79 -16.41
CA ILE A 222 -4.89 -6.78 -17.80
C ILE A 222 -4.99 -5.32 -18.25
N VAL A 223 -4.20 -4.95 -19.26
CA VAL A 223 -4.30 -3.64 -19.92
C VAL A 223 -5.28 -3.79 -21.07
N SER A 224 -6.48 -3.21 -20.94
CA SER A 224 -7.37 -3.10 -22.10
C SER A 224 -6.75 -2.10 -23.07
N SER A 225 -6.35 -2.55 -24.26
CA SER A 225 -6.12 -1.62 -25.35
C SER A 225 -7.44 -0.88 -25.61
N LYS A 226 -7.39 0.46 -25.69
CA LYS A 226 -8.49 1.21 -26.29
C LYS A 226 -8.61 0.70 -27.72
N LYS A 227 -9.76 0.12 -28.06
CA LYS A 227 -10.22 0.06 -29.45
C LYS A 227 -10.54 1.48 -29.91
#